data_AF-A0A2M7WN24-F1
#
_entry.id   AF-A0A2M7WN24-F1
#
_cell.length_a   1.000
_cell.length_b   1.000
_cell.length_c   1.000
_cell.angle_alpha   90.00
_cell.angle_beta   90.00
_cell.angle_gamma   90.00
#
_symmetry.space_group_name_H-M   'P 1'
#
loop_
_entity.id
_entity.type
_entity.pdbx_description
1 polymer ?
#
loop_
_entity_poly.entity_id
_entity_poly.type
_entity_poly.pdbx_seq_one_letter_code
_entity_poly.pdbx_strand_id
1 'polypeptide(L)'
;LHLKPSEKTDDVSQLIITQLRKNDGFLTVTDKTSPEEIHDIFGISKKMYKKAVGALYRNKTIAIESDGIRLLKGWGTKQTGD
;
A
#
# COMPACT_ATOMS: atom_id res chain seq x y z
N LEU A 1 -13.99 -9.39 12.17
CA LEU A 1 -13.30 -8.97 10.92
C LEU A 1 -13.19 -10.19 10.02
N HIS A 2 -13.79 -10.16 8.83
CA HIS A 2 -13.62 -11.22 7.83
C HIS A 2 -12.49 -10.80 6.88
N LEU A 3 -11.29 -11.36 7.05
CA LEU A 3 -10.23 -11.28 6.05
C LEU A 3 -10.05 -12.69 5.48
N LYS A 4 -10.47 -12.86 4.22
CA LYS A 4 -10.38 -14.13 3.50
C LYS A 4 -8.92 -14.44 3.17
N PRO A 5 -8.47 -15.70 3.32
CA PRO A 5 -7.09 -16.09 3.09
C PRO A 5 -6.81 -16.20 1.59
N SER A 6 -5.95 -15.31 1.08
CA SER A 6 -5.16 -15.56 -0.13
C SER A 6 -3.67 -15.21 0.12
N GLU A 7 -3.23 -15.77 1.26
CA GLU A 7 -1.93 -16.31 1.71
C GLU A 7 -0.57 -15.68 1.38
N LYS A 8 -0.38 -14.77 0.41
CA LYS A 8 0.92 -14.06 0.28
C LYS A 8 0.84 -12.66 -0.35
N THR A 9 -0.06 -12.46 -1.31
CA THR A 9 -0.18 -11.15 -1.97
C THR A 9 -1.05 -10.21 -1.17
N ASP A 10 -2.03 -10.75 -0.42
CA ASP A 10 -2.86 -9.97 0.48
C ASP A 10 -2.04 -9.41 1.66
N ASP A 11 -1.15 -10.20 2.27
CA ASP A 11 -0.27 -9.76 3.36
C ASP A 11 0.58 -8.54 2.98
N VAL A 12 1.19 -8.58 1.79
CA VAL A 12 1.96 -7.45 1.25
C VAL A 12 1.08 -6.23 1.02
N SER A 13 -0.13 -6.45 0.52
CA SER A 13 -1.10 -5.38 0.26
C SER A 13 -1.54 -4.71 1.56
N GLN A 14 -1.83 -5.50 2.61
CA GLN A 14 -2.13 -5.01 3.95
C GLN A 14 -0.96 -4.24 4.57
N LEU A 15 0.27 -4.72 4.35
CA LEU A 15 1.48 -4.07 4.84
C LEU A 15 1.69 -2.68 4.20
N ILE A 16 1.51 -2.57 2.86
CA ILE A 16 1.55 -1.28 2.14
C ILE A 16 0.46 -0.34 2.67
N ILE A 17 -0.77 -0.84 2.81
CA ILE A 17 -1.90 -0.08 3.37
C ILE A 17 -1.59 0.44 4.78
N THR A 18 -1.00 -0.40 5.63
CA THR A 18 -0.65 -0.04 7.00
C THR A 18 0.38 1.08 7.02
N GLN A 19 1.40 0.97 6.17
CA GLN A 19 2.44 1.98 6.06
C GLN A 19 1.88 3.29 5.48
N LEU A 20 1.00 3.22 4.48
CA LEU A 20 0.28 4.38 3.97
C LEU A 20 -0.49 5.05 5.10
N ARG A 21 -1.30 4.31 5.86
CA ARG A 21 -2.07 4.86 6.99
C ARG A 21 -1.19 5.52 8.06
N LYS A 22 -0.01 4.96 8.35
CA LYS A 22 0.96 5.57 9.28
C LYS A 22 1.53 6.90 8.77
N ASN A 23 1.56 7.10 7.45
CA ASN A 23 2.07 8.30 6.79
C ASN A 23 0.91 9.17 6.24
N ASP A 24 -0.19 9.31 6.98
CA ASP A 24 -1.36 10.13 6.59
C ASP A 24 -2.07 9.67 5.28
N GLY A 25 -1.87 8.42 4.90
CA GLY A 25 -2.36 7.88 3.64
C GLY A 25 -1.50 8.26 2.43
N PHE A 26 -0.27 8.74 2.60
CA PHE A 26 0.63 9.06 1.50
C PHE A 26 2.05 8.57 1.77
N LEU A 27 2.67 7.91 0.81
CA LEU A 27 4.07 7.50 0.89
C LEU A 27 4.79 8.01 -0.34
N THR A 28 5.95 8.64 -0.12
CA THR A 28 6.88 9.07 -1.17
C THR A 28 7.68 7.89 -1.74
N VAL A 29 7.03 6.73 -1.90
CA VAL A 29 7.64 5.52 -2.43
C VAL A 29 7.09 5.26 -3.84
N THR A 30 7.95 5.38 -4.84
CA THR A 30 7.59 5.29 -6.26
C THR A 30 8.50 4.28 -6.97
N ASP A 31 8.35 4.14 -8.29
CA ASP A 31 9.26 3.32 -9.11
C ASP A 31 10.72 3.83 -9.05
N LYS A 32 10.92 5.13 -8.76
CA LYS A 32 12.23 5.74 -8.53
C LYS A 32 12.89 5.28 -7.23
N THR A 33 12.12 4.72 -6.30
CA THR A 33 12.65 4.20 -5.05
C THR A 33 13.47 2.93 -5.35
N SER A 34 14.68 2.91 -4.78
CA SER A 34 15.60 1.78 -4.92
C SER A 34 14.97 0.50 -4.39
N PRO A 35 15.29 -0.66 -5.00
CA PRO A 35 14.81 -1.95 -4.48
C PRO A 35 15.23 -2.19 -3.03
N GLU A 36 16.38 -1.65 -2.61
CA GLU A 36 16.90 -1.71 -1.25
C GLU A 36 16.00 -0.94 -0.27
N GLU A 37 15.66 0.31 -0.58
CA GLU A 37 14.74 1.14 0.21
C GLU A 37 13.34 0.50 0.35
N ILE A 38 12.80 -0.07 -0.73
CA ILE A 38 11.51 -0.80 -0.67
C ILE A 38 11.64 -2.01 0.26
N HIS A 39 12.78 -2.70 0.22
CA HIS A 39 13.03 -3.85 1.09
C HIS A 39 13.20 -3.43 2.55
N ASP A 40 13.85 -2.29 2.83
CA ASP A 40 14.02 -1.76 4.18
C ASP A 40 12.68 -1.30 4.79
N ILE A 41 11.89 -0.55 4.01
CA ILE A 41 10.60 -0.01 4.46
C ILE A 41 9.54 -1.09 4.64
N PHE A 42 9.45 -2.04 3.70
CA PHE A 42 8.35 -3.00 3.65
C PHE A 42 8.77 -4.45 3.94
N GLY A 43 10.06 -4.77 3.98
CA GLY A 43 10.55 -6.13 4.17
C GLY A 43 10.35 -7.05 2.95
N ILE A 44 10.04 -6.51 1.78
CA ILE A 44 9.66 -7.29 0.58
C ILE A 44 10.54 -6.96 -0.63
N SER A 45 10.60 -7.86 -1.60
CA SER A 45 11.27 -7.57 -2.87
C SER A 45 10.46 -6.61 -3.75
N LYS A 46 11.14 -5.81 -4.58
CA LYS A 46 10.54 -4.91 -5.60
C LYS A 46 9.50 -5.60 -6.50
N LYS A 47 9.67 -6.92 -6.77
CA LYS A 47 8.69 -7.74 -7.52
C LYS A 47 7.37 -7.92 -6.78
N MET A 48 7.39 -8.19 -5.48
CA MET A 48 6.18 -8.33 -4.65
C MET A 48 5.50 -6.97 -4.47
N TYR A 49 6.28 -5.90 -4.26
CA TYR A 49 5.77 -4.54 -4.20
C TYR A 49 4.97 -4.17 -5.45
N LYS A 50 5.55 -4.31 -6.66
CA LYS A 50 4.83 -4.02 -7.92
C LYS A 50 3.55 -4.85 -8.07
N LYS A 51 3.56 -6.11 -7.62
CA LYS A 51 2.39 -7.00 -7.70
C LYS A 51 1.27 -6.53 -6.75
N ALA A 52 1.60 -6.18 -5.52
CA ALA A 52 0.65 -5.71 -4.52
C ALA A 52 0.12 -4.31 -4.86
N VAL A 53 1.01 -3.36 -5.22
CA VAL A 53 0.62 -2.02 -5.70
C VAL A 53 -0.29 -2.13 -6.93
N GLY A 54 0.05 -2.99 -7.90
CA GLY A 54 -0.80 -3.22 -9.07
C GLY A 54 -2.17 -3.81 -8.72
N ALA A 55 -2.24 -4.73 -7.76
CA ALA A 55 -3.51 -5.28 -7.28
C ALA A 55 -4.36 -4.22 -6.55
N LEU A 56 -3.74 -3.43 -5.66
CA LEU A 56 -4.38 -2.34 -4.93
C LEU A 56 -4.87 -1.23 -5.86
N TYR A 57 -4.09 -0.89 -6.89
CA TYR A 57 -4.46 0.09 -7.90
C TYR A 57 -5.66 -0.40 -8.74
N ARG A 58 -5.66 -1.67 -9.17
CA ARG A 58 -6.80 -2.27 -9.88
C ARG A 58 -8.07 -2.30 -9.02
N ASN A 59 -7.93 -2.52 -7.72
CA ASN A 59 -9.02 -2.45 -6.75
C ASN A 59 -9.42 -1.02 -6.36
N LYS A 60 -8.78 0.01 -6.94
CA LYS A 60 -8.99 1.42 -6.60
C LYS A 60 -8.82 1.70 -5.09
N THR A 61 -7.93 0.95 -4.43
CA THR A 61 -7.58 1.13 -3.02
C THR A 61 -6.52 2.21 -2.85
N ILE A 62 -5.59 2.32 -3.81
CA ILE A 62 -4.52 3.32 -3.83
C ILE A 62 -4.47 4.03 -5.18
N ALA A 63 -3.98 5.27 -5.18
CA ALA A 63 -3.58 6.03 -6.34
C ALA A 63 -2.06 6.01 -6.44
N ILE A 64 -1.55 5.92 -7.66
CA ILE A 64 -0.12 6.02 -7.97
C ILE A 64 0.06 7.40 -8.61
N GLU A 65 0.81 8.27 -7.95
CA GLU A 65 1.15 9.62 -8.39
C GLU A 65 2.64 9.70 -8.76
N SER A 66 3.07 10.80 -9.39
CA SER A 66 4.48 11.00 -9.74
C SER A 66 5.37 11.20 -8.51
N ASP A 67 4.81 11.74 -7.43
CA ASP A 67 5.49 11.99 -6.16
C ASP A 67 5.46 10.79 -5.20
N GLY A 68 4.52 9.86 -5.38
CA GLY A 68 4.28 8.82 -4.38
C GLY A 68 3.12 7.89 -4.69
N ILE A 69 2.79 7.07 -3.71
CA ILE A 69 1.53 6.31 -3.66
C ILE A 69 0.63 6.91 -2.58
N ARG A 70 -0.66 7.03 -2.88
CA ARG A 70 -1.67 7.59 -1.98
C ARG A 70 -2.78 6.61 -1.72
N LEU A 71 -3.24 6.50 -0.49
CA LEU A 71 -4.40 5.71 -0.11
C LEU A 71 -5.68 6.46 -0.53
N LEU A 72 -6.54 5.79 -1.28
CA LEU A 72 -7.82 6.37 -1.69
C LEU A 72 -8.82 6.34 -0.52
N LYS A 73 -9.53 7.45 -0.33
CA LYS A 73 -10.38 7.78 0.83
C LYS A 73 -11.51 6.77 1.12
N GLY A 74 -11.80 5.83 0.21
CA GLY A 74 -12.73 4.72 0.46
C GLY A 74 -12.24 3.68 1.48
N TRP A 75 -10.94 3.67 1.80
CA TRP A 75 -10.33 2.71 2.73
C TRP A 75 -9.81 3.35 4.03
N GLY A 76 -9.67 4.67 4.09
CA GLY A 76 -9.23 5.41 5.27
C GLY A 76 -10.37 6.21 5.88
N THR A 77 -10.81 5.84 7.08
CA THR A 77 -11.77 6.54 7.95
C THR A 77 -13.27 6.32 7.64
N LYS A 78 -13.85 5.27 8.25
CA LYS A 78 -15.03 5.49 9.09
C LYS A 78 -14.53 5.62 10.53
N GLN A 79 -14.04 6.80 10.86
CA GLN A 79 -14.00 7.33 12.23
C GLN A 79 -14.52 8.76 12.13
N THR A 80 -15.81 8.87 11.77
CA THR A 80 -16.62 10.02 12.15
C THR A 80 -16.89 9.80 13.64
N GLY A 81 -16.12 10.48 14.47
CA GLY A 81 -16.63 10.96 15.75
C GLY A 81 -17.15 12.36 15.47
N ASP A 82 -18.46 12.47 15.30
CA ASP A 82 -19.30 13.56 15.80
C ASP A 82 -20.75 13.03 15.85
#